data_AF-A0A971UMB1-F1
#
_entry.id   AF-A0A971UMB1-F1
#
_cell.length_a   1.000
_cell.length_b   1.000
_cell.length_c   1.000
_cell.angle_alpha   90.00
_cell.angle_beta   90.00
_cell.angle_gamma   90.00
#
_symmetry.space_group_name_H-M   'P 1'
#
loop_
_entity.id
_entity.type
_entity.pdbx_description
1 polymer ?
#
loop_
_entity_poly.entity_id
_entity_poly.type
_entity_poly.pdbx_seq_one_letter_code
_entity_poly.pdbx_strand_id
1 'polypeptide(L)'
;MRKTMWVMPVILCAAMSLRGCSLAVTDGGAMDAASLRYVAGERADKRQGERQEEPAHLKGFTDELELVDGRARLSLEQVVRRTLRNSLDIQVASYSPAMAEADILVAESAFDASWFLDGSINKTDTPVNSFLAAGGASALMQDNRLVSSGIRKPLVTGGSIAVSENLDYLASNSTFVTSPSYATNVMVELTQPLLRDMGLDANKARIYVASHNRDASVEDFRRQVMDVLVEVEATYWELVFAHRDVDVRRSSLALAEEVYRKEQSRAKAMMARKLEVSRARAAVTSRQAELITAENQVRNLSDRLKNLMNDPRLPLTEVSQIVPTDEPQTSHPSSDRQADVITAIEMRPELRQLRSQVLANDVSRRYYRNQLLPRLDLSFAWRRNSLGGDSGEAFKQQFTGEFNDYVTGLTAEVPIGNRKAEAEHRKSRLSLDQSMLQLENQTQDVILEVNTAIRQVETALEEISATREARVAAQDTLDGEQARYDVGDVTNEELLRAQRDVEEAVRNELRAVTAFNKAVIALERAKGTLLDYNNITVLPKDYQHAQADR
;
A
#
# COMPACT_ATOMS: atom_id res chain seq x y z
N MET A 1 -66.58 34.18 -1.25
CA MET A 1 -66.17 32.87 -1.83
C MET A 1 -65.70 33.09 -3.26
N ARG A 2 -64.45 32.69 -3.56
CA ARG A 2 -63.71 32.69 -4.86
C ARG A 2 -63.57 34.01 -5.65
N LYS A 3 -62.33 34.50 -5.80
CA LYS A 3 -61.54 34.53 -7.07
C LYS A 3 -60.16 35.23 -6.88
N THR A 4 -59.29 35.02 -7.88
CA THR A 4 -57.92 35.55 -8.20
C THR A 4 -56.75 34.95 -7.41
N MET A 5 -55.81 34.14 -7.92
CA MET A 5 -55.11 33.95 -9.22
C MET A 5 -53.87 34.85 -9.43
N TRP A 6 -52.70 34.18 -9.49
CA TRP A 6 -51.38 34.54 -10.09
C TRP A 6 -50.44 35.55 -9.37
N VAL A 7 -49.24 35.09 -8.99
CA VAL A 7 -47.89 35.38 -9.59
C VAL A 7 -46.81 35.13 -8.52
N MET A 8 -45.96 34.11 -8.71
CA MET A 8 -44.64 33.99 -8.07
C MET A 8 -43.70 33.30 -9.07
N PRO A 9 -42.72 34.02 -9.62
CA PRO A 9 -41.31 33.66 -9.40
C PRO A 9 -40.41 34.90 -9.19
N VAL A 10 -39.08 34.69 -9.14
CA VAL A 10 -37.97 35.65 -8.90
C VAL A 10 -37.73 35.83 -7.38
N ILE A 11 -36.69 35.27 -6.73
CA ILE A 11 -35.24 35.43 -6.94
C ILE A 11 -34.55 34.15 -6.43
N LEU A 12 -34.06 33.29 -7.33
CA LEU A 12 -33.04 32.27 -7.03
C LEU A 12 -32.32 31.85 -8.32
N CYS A 13 -31.67 32.81 -8.98
CA CYS A 13 -30.75 32.58 -10.11
C CYS A 13 -30.05 33.89 -10.48
N ALA A 14 -28.85 34.13 -9.92
CA ALA A 14 -27.80 34.98 -10.52
C ALA A 14 -26.55 35.01 -9.62
N ALA A 15 -25.82 33.89 -9.49
CA ALA A 15 -24.38 33.87 -9.19
C ALA A 15 -23.85 32.43 -9.22
N MET A 16 -23.87 31.77 -10.38
CA MET A 16 -23.02 30.61 -10.65
C MET A 16 -23.05 30.32 -12.15
N SER A 17 -22.21 31.02 -12.90
CA SER A 17 -21.83 30.63 -14.25
C SER A 17 -20.57 29.77 -14.17
N LEU A 18 -20.71 28.48 -13.89
CA LEU A 18 -19.72 27.46 -14.24
C LEU A 18 -20.48 26.21 -14.67
N ARG A 19 -20.15 25.73 -15.85
CA ARG A 19 -20.83 24.66 -16.59
C ARG A 19 -20.66 23.30 -15.90
N GLY A 20 -21.73 22.51 -15.95
CA GLY A 20 -21.68 21.05 -16.14
C GLY A 20 -21.54 20.21 -14.88
N CYS A 21 -22.65 19.95 -14.18
CA CYS A 21 -22.77 18.78 -13.31
C CYS A 21 -24.24 18.33 -13.29
N SER A 22 -24.53 17.14 -13.82
CA SER A 22 -25.82 16.48 -13.67
C SER A 22 -25.69 15.36 -12.65
N LEU A 23 -26.33 15.51 -11.49
CA LEU A 23 -26.53 14.42 -10.53
C LEU A 23 -27.62 13.47 -11.07
N ALA A 24 -27.30 12.18 -11.15
CA ALA A 24 -28.28 11.11 -11.13
C ALA A 24 -28.05 10.28 -9.86
N VAL A 25 -29.03 10.28 -8.97
CA VAL A 25 -29.12 9.36 -7.82
C VAL A 25 -29.88 8.12 -8.30
N THR A 26 -29.27 6.95 -8.15
CA THR A 26 -29.98 5.66 -8.13
C THR A 26 -29.51 4.83 -6.96
N ASP A 27 -30.48 4.27 -6.25
CA ASP A 27 -30.39 3.40 -5.09
C ASP A 27 -29.48 2.16 -5.28
N GLY A 28 -28.83 1.78 -4.18
CA GLY A 28 -28.66 0.38 -3.76
C GLY A 28 -27.76 -0.55 -4.58
N GLY A 29 -26.54 -0.80 -4.08
CA GLY A 29 -25.70 -1.90 -4.54
C GLY A 29 -24.32 -1.86 -3.89
N ALA A 30 -23.83 -3.01 -3.42
CA ALA A 30 -22.60 -3.17 -2.65
C ALA A 30 -21.33 -2.60 -3.33
N MET A 31 -20.34 -2.23 -2.51
CA MET A 31 -19.02 -1.75 -2.93
C MET A 31 -18.32 -2.75 -3.86
N ASP A 32 -17.91 -2.28 -5.04
CA ASP A 32 -17.19 -3.05 -6.04
C ASP A 32 -15.67 -2.86 -5.88
N ALA A 33 -15.00 -3.94 -5.49
CA ALA A 33 -13.56 -4.07 -5.32
C ALA A 33 -12.88 -4.41 -6.66
N ALA A 34 -13.02 -3.53 -7.65
CA ALA A 34 -12.41 -3.73 -8.97
C ALA A 34 -12.12 -2.39 -9.68
N SER A 35 -10.87 -1.93 -9.66
CA SER A 35 -10.35 -1.03 -10.69
C SER A 35 -8.90 -1.36 -11.06
N LEU A 36 -8.73 -2.60 -11.48
CA LEU A 36 -7.72 -3.04 -12.45
C LEU A 36 -8.49 -3.80 -13.52
N ARG A 37 -8.93 -3.10 -14.58
CA ARG A 37 -9.07 -3.68 -15.92
C ARG A 37 -9.21 -2.60 -17.00
N TYR A 38 -8.23 -2.66 -17.90
CA TYR A 38 -8.30 -2.30 -19.31
C TYR A 38 -9.70 -2.56 -19.89
N VAL A 39 -10.26 -1.57 -20.60
CA VAL A 39 -11.57 -1.64 -21.23
C VAL A 39 -11.59 -2.74 -22.30
N ALA A 40 -12.20 -3.89 -22.00
CA ALA A 40 -12.72 -4.82 -23.02
C ALA A 40 -13.62 -5.88 -22.35
N GLY A 41 -14.93 -5.69 -22.45
CA GLY A 41 -15.88 -6.67 -21.92
C GLY A 41 -17.34 -6.48 -22.31
N GLU A 42 -17.69 -5.61 -23.27
CA GLU A 42 -19.09 -5.51 -23.72
C GLU A 42 -19.27 -5.11 -25.20
N ARG A 43 -18.23 -5.36 -26.03
CA ARG A 43 -18.32 -5.27 -27.49
C ARG A 43 -17.66 -6.45 -28.22
N ALA A 44 -17.65 -7.62 -27.57
CA ALA A 44 -17.04 -8.84 -28.08
C ALA A 44 -17.79 -9.50 -29.26
N ASP A 45 -18.82 -8.87 -29.85
CA ASP A 45 -19.60 -9.50 -30.92
C ASP A 45 -19.75 -8.66 -32.20
N LYS A 46 -19.00 -7.56 -32.38
CA LYS A 46 -19.18 -6.71 -33.58
C LYS A 46 -17.99 -6.24 -34.38
N ARG A 47 -16.73 -6.50 -34.02
CA ARG A 47 -15.60 -6.15 -34.88
C ARG A 47 -14.48 -7.18 -34.83
N GLN A 48 -14.75 -8.34 -35.41
CA GLN A 48 -13.69 -9.10 -36.07
C GLN A 48 -13.10 -8.20 -37.15
N GLY A 49 -11.82 -7.84 -37.00
CA GLY A 49 -11.07 -7.12 -38.03
C GLY A 49 -10.67 -5.71 -37.64
N GLU A 50 -9.73 -5.58 -36.68
CA GLU A 50 -8.75 -4.50 -36.66
C GLU A 50 -7.68 -4.88 -35.62
N ARG A 51 -6.45 -5.15 -36.08
CA ARG A 51 -5.28 -5.41 -35.23
C ARG A 51 -5.04 -4.16 -34.37
N GLN A 52 -5.10 -4.30 -33.05
CA GLN A 52 -4.66 -3.26 -32.12
C GLN A 52 -3.17 -3.45 -31.81
N GLU A 53 -2.39 -2.38 -31.97
CA GLU A 53 -0.99 -2.32 -31.57
C GLU A 53 -0.84 -2.33 -30.05
N GLU A 54 0.12 -3.12 -29.57
CA GLU A 54 0.59 -3.18 -28.18
C GLU A 54 1.04 -1.79 -27.66
N PRO A 55 0.79 -1.47 -26.37
CA PRO A 55 1.33 -0.26 -25.75
C PRO A 55 2.87 -0.25 -25.84
N ALA A 56 3.45 0.94 -26.05
CA ALA A 56 4.84 1.10 -26.48
C ALA A 56 5.93 0.56 -25.53
N HIS A 57 5.59 0.24 -24.26
CA HIS A 57 6.52 -0.38 -23.30
C HIS A 57 6.39 -1.91 -23.21
N LEU A 58 5.48 -2.51 -24.00
CA LEU A 58 5.24 -3.96 -24.09
C LEU A 58 5.36 -4.50 -25.53
N LYS A 59 5.75 -3.68 -26.52
CA LYS A 59 5.93 -4.13 -27.90
C LYS A 59 7.03 -5.19 -27.99
N GLY A 60 6.65 -6.47 -28.21
CA GLY A 60 7.56 -7.52 -28.67
C GLY A 60 7.59 -8.86 -27.92
N PHE A 61 6.76 -9.12 -26.91
CA PHE A 61 6.79 -10.40 -26.17
C PHE A 61 5.40 -10.98 -25.96
N THR A 62 5.13 -12.13 -26.58
CA THR A 62 3.87 -12.87 -26.42
C THR A 62 3.78 -13.45 -24.99
N ASP A 63 2.77 -13.01 -24.24
CA ASP A 63 2.30 -13.60 -22.95
C ASP A 63 1.59 -14.97 -23.19
N GLU A 64 2.18 -15.79 -24.05
CA GLU A 64 1.72 -17.13 -24.37
C GLU A 64 2.25 -18.10 -23.29
N LEU A 65 1.33 -18.62 -22.49
CA LEU A 65 1.62 -19.74 -21.60
C LEU A 65 1.67 -21.01 -22.47
N GLU A 66 2.88 -21.43 -22.85
CA GLU A 66 3.06 -22.70 -23.54
C GLU A 66 2.87 -23.87 -22.57
N LEU A 67 1.66 -24.45 -22.57
CA LEU A 67 1.36 -25.71 -21.92
C LEU A 67 1.63 -26.85 -22.90
N VAL A 68 2.77 -27.52 -22.73
CA VAL A 68 3.12 -28.71 -23.52
C VAL A 68 3.00 -29.92 -22.60
N ASP A 69 2.11 -30.87 -22.92
CA ASP A 69 1.86 -32.09 -22.15
C ASP A 69 1.56 -31.86 -20.64
N GLY A 70 0.80 -30.81 -20.32
CA GLY A 70 0.50 -30.45 -18.93
C GLY A 70 1.69 -29.87 -18.16
N ARG A 71 2.77 -29.48 -18.85
CA ARG A 71 3.93 -28.79 -18.27
C ARG A 71 3.97 -27.35 -18.76
N ALA A 72 4.03 -26.42 -17.82
CA ALA A 72 4.20 -24.99 -18.09
C ALA A 72 5.70 -24.66 -18.04
N ARG A 73 6.30 -24.33 -19.19
CA ARG A 73 7.71 -23.92 -19.25
C ARG A 73 7.81 -22.44 -18.95
N LEU A 74 8.52 -22.06 -17.89
CA LEU A 74 8.57 -20.68 -17.41
C LEU A 74 9.99 -20.21 -17.08
N SER A 75 10.36 -19.03 -17.56
CA SER A 75 11.54 -18.29 -17.10
C SER A 75 11.25 -17.56 -15.79
N LEU A 76 12.29 -17.19 -15.05
CA LEU A 76 12.23 -16.37 -13.86
C LEU A 76 11.52 -15.04 -14.15
N GLU A 77 11.86 -14.40 -15.27
CA GLU A 77 11.23 -13.15 -15.69
C GLU A 77 9.72 -13.33 -15.90
N GLN A 78 9.29 -14.42 -16.55
CA GLN A 78 7.87 -14.71 -16.74
C GLN A 78 7.16 -14.96 -15.41
N VAL A 79 7.80 -15.66 -14.48
CA VAL A 79 7.28 -15.89 -13.14
C VAL A 79 7.13 -14.56 -12.39
N VAL A 80 8.16 -13.72 -12.36
CA VAL A 80 8.12 -12.38 -11.72
C VAL A 80 6.99 -11.53 -12.30
N ARG A 81 6.87 -11.44 -13.63
CA ARG A 81 5.79 -10.68 -14.28
C ARG A 81 4.41 -11.23 -13.95
N ARG A 82 4.23 -12.56 -13.94
CA ARG A 82 2.96 -13.20 -13.55
C ARG A 82 2.63 -12.92 -12.09
N THR A 83 3.60 -12.96 -11.19
CA THR A 83 3.43 -12.58 -9.78
C THR A 83 2.97 -11.14 -9.64
N LEU A 84 3.66 -10.17 -10.26
CA LEU A 84 3.29 -8.75 -10.17
C LEU A 84 1.86 -8.47 -10.65
N ARG A 85 1.39 -9.25 -11.64
CA ARG A 85 0.06 -9.09 -12.22
C ARG A 85 -1.04 -9.75 -11.38
N ASN A 86 -0.77 -10.94 -10.85
CA ASN A 86 -1.83 -11.82 -10.35
C ASN A 86 -1.75 -12.07 -8.85
N SER A 87 -0.59 -11.86 -8.20
CA SER A 87 -0.40 -12.15 -6.78
C SER A 87 -1.42 -11.40 -5.93
N LEU A 88 -2.12 -12.15 -5.08
CA LEU A 88 -3.13 -11.58 -4.19
C LEU A 88 -2.48 -10.77 -3.07
N ASP A 89 -1.29 -11.16 -2.60
CA ASP A 89 -0.55 -10.46 -1.55
C ASP A 89 -0.16 -9.05 -2.02
N ILE A 90 0.34 -8.92 -3.26
CA ILE A 90 0.65 -7.61 -3.86
C ILE A 90 -0.62 -6.78 -4.08
N GLN A 91 -1.71 -7.40 -4.53
CA GLN A 91 -2.99 -6.70 -4.72
C GLN A 91 -3.53 -6.16 -3.39
N VAL A 92 -3.50 -6.94 -2.31
CA VAL A 92 -3.91 -6.50 -0.98
C VAL A 92 -3.04 -5.34 -0.50
N ALA A 93 -1.72 -5.48 -0.63
CA ALA A 93 -0.76 -4.44 -0.25
C ALA A 93 -0.97 -3.11 -1.00
N SER A 94 -1.41 -3.18 -2.26
CA SER A 94 -1.61 -2.01 -3.12
C SER A 94 -2.73 -1.07 -2.66
N TYR A 95 -3.66 -1.54 -1.81
CA TYR A 95 -4.74 -0.72 -1.29
C TYR A 95 -4.29 0.24 -0.19
N SER A 96 -3.24 -0.09 0.59
CA SER A 96 -2.81 0.74 1.72
C SER A 96 -2.37 2.15 1.31
N PRO A 97 -1.55 2.35 0.24
CA PRO A 97 -1.23 3.70 -0.24
C PRO A 97 -2.45 4.50 -0.69
N ALA A 98 -3.42 3.85 -1.34
CA ALA A 98 -4.64 4.51 -1.81
C ALA A 98 -5.54 4.95 -0.63
N MET A 99 -5.61 4.15 0.44
CA MET A 99 -6.28 4.54 1.68
C MET A 99 -5.57 5.71 2.36
N ALA A 100 -4.23 5.69 2.42
CA ALA A 100 -3.45 6.78 2.98
C ALA A 100 -3.58 8.09 2.16
N GLU A 101 -3.77 8.00 0.84
CA GLU A 101 -4.12 9.16 0.01
C GLU A 101 -5.50 9.72 0.41
N ALA A 102 -6.51 8.86 0.60
CA ALA A 102 -7.83 9.28 1.05
C ALA A 102 -7.80 9.96 2.44
N ASP A 103 -6.88 9.56 3.32
CA ASP A 103 -6.66 10.23 4.61
C ASP A 103 -6.17 11.68 4.45
N ILE A 104 -5.46 12.01 3.35
CA ILE A 104 -5.11 13.40 3.02
C ILE A 104 -6.38 14.18 2.72
N LEU A 105 -7.30 13.65 1.90
CA LEU A 105 -8.59 14.30 1.63
C LEU A 105 -9.43 14.46 2.91
N VAL A 106 -9.42 13.48 3.80
CA VAL A 106 -10.05 13.59 5.13
C VAL A 106 -9.44 14.74 5.93
N ALA A 107 -8.11 14.90 5.91
CA ALA A 107 -7.45 16.03 6.57
C ALA A 107 -7.79 17.38 5.91
N GLU A 108 -7.94 17.43 4.58
CA GLU A 108 -8.35 18.62 3.83
C GLU A 108 -9.81 19.03 4.09
N SER A 109 -10.69 18.06 4.37
CA SER A 109 -12.11 18.31 4.68
C SER A 109 -12.33 19.19 5.91
N ALA A 110 -11.31 19.33 6.77
CA ALA A 110 -11.32 20.29 7.87
C ALA A 110 -11.51 21.76 7.40
N PHE A 111 -11.31 22.04 6.11
CA PHE A 111 -11.47 23.36 5.48
C PHE A 111 -12.67 23.45 4.54
N ASP A 112 -13.53 22.42 4.52
CA ASP A 112 -14.73 22.43 3.70
C ASP A 112 -15.76 23.43 4.23
N ALA A 113 -16.52 24.00 3.30
CA ALA A 113 -17.64 24.85 3.65
C ALA A 113 -18.83 23.99 4.08
N SER A 114 -19.43 24.31 5.22
CA SER A 114 -20.68 23.69 5.67
C SER A 114 -21.84 24.66 5.48
N TRP A 115 -22.93 24.16 4.90
CA TRP A 115 -24.24 24.81 5.02
C TRP A 115 -24.91 24.35 6.31
N PHE A 116 -25.54 25.28 7.02
CA PHE A 116 -26.27 24.99 8.24
C PHE A 116 -27.67 25.62 8.20
N LEU A 117 -28.61 24.97 8.87
CA LEU A 117 -29.95 25.45 9.14
C LEU A 117 -30.29 25.14 10.59
N ASP A 118 -30.39 26.17 11.41
CA ASP A 118 -30.75 26.10 12.81
C ASP A 118 -32.14 26.70 13.01
N GLY A 119 -32.98 26.04 13.79
CA GLY A 119 -34.32 26.50 14.13
C GLY A 119 -34.57 26.36 15.61
N SER A 120 -35.05 27.41 16.26
CA SER A 120 -35.41 27.39 17.68
C SER A 120 -36.77 28.04 17.93
N ILE A 121 -37.52 27.47 18.88
CA ILE A 121 -38.79 28.01 19.35
C ILE A 121 -38.68 28.14 20.85
N ASN A 122 -38.74 29.37 21.34
CA ASN A 122 -38.61 29.72 22.74
C ASN A 122 -39.89 30.41 23.19
N LYS A 123 -40.64 29.74 24.06
CA LYS A 123 -41.77 30.33 24.76
C LYS A 123 -41.37 30.68 26.18
N THR A 124 -41.38 31.96 26.52
CA THR A 124 -41.10 32.44 27.86
C THR A 124 -42.37 32.99 28.49
N ASP A 125 -42.58 32.63 29.76
CA ASP A 125 -43.66 33.14 30.59
C ASP A 125 -43.03 33.50 31.94
N THR A 126 -42.74 34.78 32.13
CA THR A 126 -41.95 35.27 33.27
C THR A 126 -42.73 36.32 34.03
N PRO A 127 -42.91 36.18 35.35
CA PRO A 127 -43.56 37.21 36.16
C PRO A 127 -42.74 38.50 36.11
N VAL A 128 -43.41 39.63 35.92
CA VAL A 128 -42.75 40.94 35.85
C VAL A 128 -43.26 41.86 36.96
N ASN A 129 -42.35 42.61 37.57
CA ASN A 129 -42.66 43.60 38.59
C ASN A 129 -42.84 45.02 38.02
N SER A 130 -42.78 45.17 36.69
CA SER A 130 -42.89 46.44 35.99
C SER A 130 -44.11 46.44 35.07
N PHE A 131 -44.97 47.44 35.25
CA PHE A 131 -46.13 47.68 34.39
C PHE A 131 -45.73 47.85 32.91
N LEU A 132 -44.59 48.51 32.66
CA LEU A 132 -44.08 48.77 31.32
C LEU A 132 -43.54 47.51 30.62
N ALA A 133 -43.24 46.45 31.36
CA ALA A 133 -42.71 45.22 30.78
C ALA A 133 -43.77 44.39 30.06
N ALA A 134 -44.99 44.31 30.61
CA ALA A 134 -46.07 43.46 30.08
C ALA A 134 -47.40 44.21 29.84
N GLY A 135 -47.36 45.53 29.67
CA GLY A 135 -48.58 46.30 29.33
C GLY A 135 -49.68 46.26 30.40
N GLY A 136 -49.31 46.07 31.67
CA GLY A 136 -50.25 45.90 32.78
C GLY A 136 -50.60 44.45 33.16
N ALA A 137 -50.08 43.45 32.45
CA ALA A 137 -50.16 42.05 32.90
C ALA A 137 -49.14 41.76 34.01
N SER A 138 -49.43 40.75 34.85
CA SER A 138 -48.52 40.27 35.92
C SER A 138 -47.37 39.40 35.41
N ALA A 139 -47.43 38.96 34.15
CA ALA A 139 -46.39 38.17 33.49
C ALA A 139 -46.20 38.61 32.03
N LEU A 140 -44.93 38.62 31.60
CA LEU A 140 -44.54 38.82 30.21
C LEU A 140 -44.49 37.47 29.50
N MET A 141 -45.34 37.33 28.49
CA MET A 141 -45.39 36.16 27.63
C MET A 141 -44.76 36.51 26.28
N GLN A 142 -43.79 35.71 25.86
CA GLN A 142 -43.17 35.83 24.53
C GLN A 142 -43.09 34.47 23.85
N ASP A 143 -43.42 34.44 22.56
CA ASP A 143 -43.15 33.34 21.63
C ASP A 143 -42.13 33.85 20.63
N ASN A 144 -40.88 33.42 20.79
CA ASN A 144 -39.78 33.75 19.91
C ASN A 144 -39.45 32.53 19.03
N ARG A 145 -39.41 32.72 17.71
CA ARG A 145 -39.00 31.68 16.77
C ARG A 145 -37.87 32.22 15.92
N LEU A 146 -36.70 31.61 16.03
CA LEU A 146 -35.53 31.98 15.25
C LEU A 146 -35.24 30.88 14.23
N VAL A 147 -35.06 31.27 12.98
CA VAL A 147 -34.54 30.42 11.91
C VAL A 147 -33.27 31.07 11.37
N SER A 148 -32.15 30.35 11.44
CA SER A 148 -30.85 30.78 10.92
C SER A 148 -30.41 29.83 9.82
N SER A 149 -30.06 30.34 8.65
CA SER A 149 -29.51 29.55 7.55
C SER A 149 -28.24 30.21 7.03
N GLY A 150 -27.18 29.45 6.81
CA GLY A 150 -25.92 30.07 6.38
C GLY A 150 -24.88 29.09 5.87
N ILE A 151 -23.77 29.65 5.40
CA ILE A 151 -22.58 28.92 5.01
C ILE A 151 -21.44 29.37 5.91
N ARG A 152 -20.70 28.42 6.48
CA ARG A 152 -19.47 28.68 7.24
C ARG A 152 -18.31 27.92 6.61
N LYS A 153 -17.16 28.58 6.47
CA LYS A 153 -15.94 27.99 5.91
C LYS A 153 -14.73 28.29 6.81
N PRO A 154 -14.09 27.28 7.39
CA PRO A 154 -12.76 27.41 7.98
C PRO A 154 -11.71 27.71 6.90
N LEU A 155 -10.74 28.56 7.20
CA LEU A 155 -9.67 28.97 6.29
C LEU A 155 -8.36 28.27 6.69
N VAL A 156 -7.52 27.99 5.70
CA VAL A 156 -6.17 27.41 5.92
C VAL A 156 -5.24 28.31 6.73
N THR A 157 -5.59 29.59 6.90
CA THR A 157 -4.88 30.56 7.74
C THR A 157 -5.21 30.44 9.22
N GLY A 158 -6.17 29.58 9.58
CA GLY A 158 -6.73 29.41 10.93
C GLY A 158 -7.97 30.25 11.21
N GLY A 159 -8.32 31.17 10.29
CA GLY A 159 -9.55 31.95 10.38
C GLY A 159 -10.79 31.16 9.99
N SER A 160 -11.95 31.78 10.13
CA SER A 160 -13.22 31.29 9.60
C SER A 160 -14.02 32.45 9.03
N ILE A 161 -14.76 32.18 7.95
CA ILE A 161 -15.73 33.10 7.37
C ILE A 161 -17.11 32.47 7.40
N ALA A 162 -18.12 33.23 7.80
CA ALA A 162 -19.51 32.79 7.78
C ALA A 162 -20.40 33.86 7.14
N VAL A 163 -21.40 33.41 6.40
CA VAL A 163 -22.49 34.25 5.88
C VAL A 163 -23.79 33.57 6.28
N SER A 164 -24.67 34.28 7.00
CA SER A 164 -25.92 33.73 7.48
C SER A 164 -27.07 34.71 7.34
N GLU A 165 -28.25 34.18 7.04
CA GLU A 165 -29.53 34.87 7.12
C GLU A 165 -30.27 34.40 8.36
N ASN A 166 -30.75 35.34 9.17
CA ASN A 166 -31.52 35.09 10.37
C ASN A 166 -32.94 35.64 10.17
N LEU A 167 -33.95 34.88 10.58
CA LEU A 167 -35.36 35.27 10.63
C LEU A 167 -35.86 35.07 12.06
N ASP A 168 -36.19 36.17 12.71
CA ASP A 168 -36.71 36.25 14.06
C ASP A 168 -38.20 36.61 14.03
N TYR A 169 -39.05 35.71 14.52
CA TYR A 169 -40.45 36.00 14.80
C TYR A 169 -40.63 36.20 16.29
N LEU A 170 -41.23 37.32 16.68
CA LEU A 170 -41.57 37.62 18.06
C LEU A 170 -43.05 37.96 18.19
N ALA A 171 -43.78 37.15 18.95
CA ALA A 171 -45.09 37.52 19.47
C ALA A 171 -45.00 37.75 20.98
N SER A 172 -45.51 38.89 21.44
CA SER A 172 -45.56 39.27 22.85
C SER A 172 -46.94 39.78 23.26
N ASN A 173 -47.29 39.59 24.54
CA ASN A 173 -48.48 40.20 25.15
C ASN A 173 -48.27 41.65 25.60
N SER A 174 -47.04 42.20 25.50
CA SER A 174 -46.78 43.59 25.87
C SER A 174 -47.37 44.56 24.84
N THR A 175 -48.14 45.54 25.31
CA THR A 175 -48.78 46.56 24.47
C THR A 175 -47.83 47.64 23.96
N PHE A 176 -46.57 47.64 24.43
CA PHE A 176 -45.55 48.61 24.08
C PHE A 176 -44.60 48.14 22.95
N VAL A 177 -44.80 46.93 22.43
CA VAL A 177 -44.02 46.36 21.32
C VAL A 177 -44.95 45.94 20.19
N THR A 178 -44.45 46.00 18.96
CA THR A 178 -45.20 45.50 17.79
C THR A 178 -45.26 43.98 17.86
N SER A 179 -46.46 43.43 17.82
CA SER A 179 -46.71 41.99 18.03
C SER A 179 -47.85 41.52 17.09
N PRO A 180 -47.62 40.51 16.24
CA PRO A 180 -46.33 39.87 15.97
C PRO A 180 -45.37 40.82 15.26
N SER A 181 -44.07 40.55 15.37
CA SER A 181 -43.03 41.20 14.58
C SER A 181 -42.13 40.18 13.92
N TYR A 182 -41.66 40.51 12.73
CA TYR A 182 -40.67 39.73 12.00
C TYR A 182 -39.43 40.60 11.79
N ALA A 183 -38.31 40.16 12.32
CA ALA A 183 -37.02 40.75 12.01
C ALA A 183 -36.20 39.79 11.14
N THR A 184 -35.45 40.33 10.18
CA THR A 184 -34.47 39.56 9.44
C THR A 184 -33.10 40.21 9.54
N ASN A 185 -32.04 39.43 9.47
CA ASN A 185 -30.71 39.99 9.28
C ASN A 185 -29.77 39.10 8.45
N VAL A 186 -29.06 39.72 7.51
CA VAL A 186 -27.86 39.13 6.90
C VAL A 186 -26.69 39.45 7.81
N MET A 187 -25.91 38.43 8.16
CA MET A 187 -24.67 38.56 8.90
C MET A 187 -23.50 37.97 8.10
N VAL A 188 -22.43 38.75 7.95
CA VAL A 188 -21.13 38.28 7.48
C VAL A 188 -20.16 38.36 8.65
N GLU A 189 -19.52 37.25 9.00
CA GLU A 189 -18.59 37.15 10.10
C GLU A 189 -17.23 36.63 9.61
N LEU A 190 -16.16 37.29 10.01
CA LEU A 190 -14.78 36.89 9.79
C LEU A 190 -14.07 36.86 11.14
N THR A 191 -13.52 35.71 11.50
CA THR A 191 -12.63 35.57 12.66
C THR A 191 -11.26 35.11 12.17
N GLN A 192 -10.18 35.76 12.59
CA GLN A 192 -8.82 35.41 12.20
C GLN A 192 -7.89 35.41 13.43
N PRO A 193 -7.32 34.26 13.82
CA PRO A 193 -6.25 34.20 14.79
C PRO A 193 -5.00 34.92 14.28
N LEU A 194 -4.31 35.64 15.17
CA LEU A 194 -3.12 36.45 14.90
C LEU A 194 -1.86 35.91 15.59
N LEU A 195 -1.98 34.93 16.49
CA LEU A 195 -0.86 34.32 17.22
C LEU A 195 -0.96 32.79 17.21
N ARG A 196 -1.58 32.19 18.24
CA ARG A 196 -1.94 30.77 18.23
C ARG A 196 -2.86 30.48 17.04
N ASP A 197 -2.64 29.35 16.37
CA ASP A 197 -3.38 28.92 15.18
C ASP A 197 -3.27 29.86 13.97
N MET A 198 -2.35 30.84 13.98
CA MET A 198 -2.10 31.67 12.80
C MET A 198 -1.21 30.94 11.79
N GLY A 199 -1.59 31.03 10.52
CA GLY A 199 -0.75 30.64 9.38
C GLY A 199 -0.91 29.18 8.97
N LEU A 200 -0.18 28.79 7.92
CA LEU A 200 -0.39 27.49 7.28
C LEU A 200 0.17 26.33 8.11
N ASP A 201 1.30 26.52 8.80
CA ASP A 201 2.01 25.44 9.49
C ASP A 201 1.18 24.74 10.56
N ALA A 202 0.43 25.50 11.38
CA ALA A 202 -0.41 24.93 12.43
C ALA A 202 -1.68 24.29 11.84
N ASN A 203 -2.33 24.96 10.90
CA ASN A 203 -3.61 24.53 10.35
C ASN A 203 -3.47 23.36 9.37
N LYS A 204 -2.45 23.38 8.51
CA LYS A 204 -2.13 22.29 7.59
C LYS A 204 -1.32 21.16 8.22
N ALA A 205 -0.98 21.24 9.52
CA ALA A 205 -0.20 20.21 10.20
C ALA A 205 -0.76 18.79 9.98
N ARG A 206 -2.09 18.62 10.08
CA ARG A 206 -2.75 17.33 9.82
C ARG A 206 -2.61 16.86 8.38
N ILE A 207 -2.70 17.78 7.41
CA ILE A 207 -2.50 17.47 5.97
C ILE A 207 -1.05 17.03 5.74
N TYR A 208 -0.07 17.75 6.31
CA TYR A 208 1.34 17.39 6.16
C TYR A 208 1.69 16.07 6.83
N VAL A 209 1.11 15.78 8.01
CA VAL A 209 1.25 14.46 8.66
C VAL A 209 0.63 13.37 7.80
N ALA A 210 -0.59 13.56 7.29
CA ALA A 210 -1.23 12.61 6.39
C ALA A 210 -0.42 12.38 5.11
N SER A 211 0.15 13.43 4.52
CA SER A 211 1.03 13.33 3.35
C SER A 211 2.28 12.51 3.63
N HIS A 212 2.96 12.75 4.76
CA HIS A 212 4.13 11.95 5.12
C HIS A 212 3.77 10.51 5.47
N ASN A 213 2.59 10.26 6.06
CA ASN A 213 2.10 8.90 6.29
C ASN A 213 1.77 8.18 4.97
N ARG A 214 1.24 8.90 3.97
CA ARG A 214 1.06 8.38 2.61
C ARG A 214 2.40 7.99 1.99
N ASP A 215 3.39 8.87 2.04
CA ASP A 215 4.73 8.58 1.52
C ASP A 215 5.35 7.35 2.23
N ALA A 216 5.18 7.25 3.55
CA ALA A 216 5.59 6.07 4.31
C ALA A 216 4.85 4.79 3.86
N SER A 217 3.54 4.88 3.57
CA SER A 217 2.76 3.74 3.09
C SER A 217 3.16 3.29 1.69
N VAL A 218 3.59 4.20 0.81
CA VAL A 218 4.12 3.87 -0.52
C VAL A 218 5.42 3.08 -0.42
N GLU A 219 6.32 3.50 0.48
CA GLU A 219 7.58 2.78 0.71
C GLU A 219 7.34 1.42 1.38
N ASP A 220 6.37 1.31 2.29
CA ASP A 220 5.97 0.01 2.84
C ASP A 220 5.40 -0.92 1.77
N PHE A 221 4.58 -0.43 0.85
CA PHE A 221 4.13 -1.20 -0.31
C PHE A 221 5.31 -1.67 -1.17
N ARG A 222 6.27 -0.78 -1.45
CA ARG A 222 7.49 -1.12 -2.21
C ARG A 222 8.28 -2.25 -1.53
N ARG A 223 8.41 -2.20 -0.19
CA ARG A 223 9.02 -3.26 0.63
C ARG A 223 8.26 -4.58 0.52
N GLN A 224 6.93 -4.56 0.64
CA GLN A 224 6.11 -5.77 0.55
C GLN A 224 6.23 -6.44 -0.83
N VAL A 225 6.26 -5.65 -1.92
CA VAL A 225 6.52 -6.17 -3.27
C VAL A 225 7.90 -6.84 -3.32
N MET A 226 8.94 -6.19 -2.80
CA MET A 226 10.28 -6.79 -2.75
C MET A 226 10.30 -8.10 -1.96
N ASP A 227 9.65 -8.17 -0.79
CA ASP A 227 9.60 -9.38 0.04
C ASP A 227 8.91 -10.54 -0.70
N VAL A 228 7.80 -10.28 -1.40
CA VAL A 228 7.12 -11.28 -2.25
C VAL A 228 8.02 -11.74 -3.40
N LEU A 229 8.72 -10.82 -4.06
CA LEU A 229 9.63 -11.18 -5.15
C LEU A 229 10.82 -12.02 -4.67
N VAL A 230 11.42 -11.69 -3.52
CA VAL A 230 12.48 -12.53 -2.93
C VAL A 230 11.97 -13.94 -2.70
N GLU A 231 10.77 -14.11 -2.17
CA GLU A 231 10.19 -15.44 -1.94
C GLU A 231 9.96 -16.20 -3.25
N VAL A 232 9.42 -15.52 -4.26
CA VAL A 232 9.16 -16.09 -5.59
C VAL A 232 10.44 -16.51 -6.28
N GLU A 233 11.42 -15.62 -6.36
CA GLU A 233 12.70 -15.90 -7.03
C GLU A 233 13.48 -16.98 -6.27
N ALA A 234 13.48 -16.97 -4.94
CA ALA A 234 14.08 -18.05 -4.14
C ALA A 234 13.40 -19.39 -4.40
N THR A 235 12.06 -19.44 -4.45
CA THR A 235 11.31 -20.67 -4.75
C THR A 235 11.57 -21.15 -6.18
N TYR A 236 11.73 -20.23 -7.14
CA TYR A 236 12.10 -20.56 -8.52
C TYR A 236 13.47 -21.26 -8.58
N TRP A 237 14.49 -20.71 -7.93
CA TRP A 237 15.82 -21.33 -7.90
C TRP A 237 15.83 -22.68 -7.17
N GLU A 238 15.05 -22.84 -6.10
CA GLU A 238 14.85 -24.15 -5.47
C GLU A 238 14.15 -25.15 -6.40
N LEU A 239 13.22 -24.69 -7.25
CA LEU A 239 12.59 -25.54 -8.27
C LEU A 239 13.60 -25.95 -9.35
N VAL A 240 14.47 -25.03 -9.79
CA VAL A 240 15.58 -25.35 -10.70
C VAL A 240 16.46 -26.45 -10.10
N PHE A 241 16.85 -26.32 -8.83
CA PHE A 241 17.59 -27.36 -8.11
C PHE A 241 16.84 -28.69 -8.09
N ALA A 242 15.56 -28.69 -7.73
CA ALA A 242 14.76 -29.91 -7.59
C ALA A 242 14.62 -30.68 -8.92
N HIS A 243 14.47 -29.97 -10.06
CA HIS A 243 14.45 -30.61 -11.38
C HIS A 243 15.79 -31.27 -11.70
N ARG A 244 16.92 -30.59 -11.43
CA ARG A 244 18.25 -31.16 -11.64
C ARG A 244 18.52 -32.35 -10.68
N ASP A 245 18.04 -32.29 -9.44
CA ASP A 245 18.16 -33.39 -8.47
C ASP A 245 17.41 -34.64 -8.97
N VAL A 246 16.22 -34.49 -9.57
CA VAL A 246 15.49 -35.62 -10.18
C VAL A 246 16.32 -36.30 -11.28
N ASP A 247 16.99 -35.53 -12.13
CA ASP A 247 17.85 -36.10 -13.19
C ASP A 247 19.06 -36.83 -12.61
N VAL A 248 19.66 -36.32 -11.53
CA VAL A 248 20.74 -36.97 -10.79
C VAL A 248 20.25 -38.28 -10.15
N ARG A 249 19.11 -38.26 -9.45
CA ARG A 249 18.51 -39.46 -8.83
C ARG A 249 18.12 -40.52 -9.86
N ARG A 250 17.58 -40.10 -11.00
CA ARG A 250 17.24 -41.01 -12.10
C ARG A 250 18.47 -41.69 -12.68
N SER A 251 19.54 -40.92 -12.91
CA SER A 251 20.82 -41.46 -13.39
C SER A 251 21.43 -42.43 -12.37
N SER A 252 21.35 -42.11 -11.08
CA SER A 252 21.86 -42.97 -10.02
C SER A 252 21.08 -44.29 -9.87
N LEU A 253 19.75 -44.25 -10.02
CA LEU A 253 18.94 -45.46 -10.07
C LEU A 253 19.34 -46.36 -11.25
N ALA A 254 19.50 -45.78 -12.45
CA ALA A 254 19.89 -46.54 -13.64
C ALA A 254 21.25 -47.25 -13.46
N LEU A 255 22.23 -46.58 -12.85
CA LEU A 255 23.52 -47.17 -12.51
C LEU A 255 23.40 -48.32 -11.49
N ALA A 256 22.56 -48.15 -10.45
CA ALA A 256 22.32 -49.20 -9.46
C ALA A 256 21.60 -50.42 -10.07
N GLU A 257 20.67 -50.20 -10.99
CA GLU A 257 19.98 -51.27 -11.74
C GLU A 257 20.94 -52.06 -12.61
N GLU A 258 21.92 -51.39 -13.22
CA GLU A 258 22.98 -52.04 -13.99
C GLU A 258 23.84 -52.95 -13.12
N VAL A 259 24.29 -52.47 -11.95
CA VAL A 259 25.05 -53.28 -10.98
C VAL A 259 24.21 -54.49 -10.54
N TYR A 260 22.92 -54.29 -10.22
CA TYR A 260 22.02 -55.38 -9.84
C TYR A 260 21.86 -56.43 -10.94
N ARG A 261 21.71 -56.00 -12.20
CA ARG A 261 21.62 -56.88 -13.37
C ARG A 261 22.90 -57.69 -13.55
N LYS A 262 24.08 -57.06 -13.40
CA LYS A 262 25.39 -57.74 -13.51
C LYS A 262 25.57 -58.79 -12.41
N GLU A 263 25.27 -58.44 -11.16
CA GLU A 263 25.36 -59.36 -10.02
C GLU A 263 24.35 -60.51 -10.11
N GLN A 264 23.14 -60.27 -10.63
CA GLN A 264 22.16 -61.33 -10.86
C GLN A 264 22.66 -62.34 -11.92
N SER A 265 23.26 -61.86 -13.00
CA SER A 265 23.88 -62.71 -14.02
C SER A 265 25.07 -63.51 -13.47
N ARG A 266 25.95 -62.90 -12.68
CA ARG A 266 27.06 -63.59 -12.01
C ARG A 266 26.56 -64.65 -11.02
N ALA A 267 25.47 -64.38 -10.30
CA ALA A 267 24.88 -65.35 -9.38
C ALA A 267 24.29 -66.57 -10.10
N LYS A 268 23.66 -66.37 -11.28
CA LYS A 268 23.21 -67.48 -12.15
C LYS A 268 24.38 -68.34 -12.64
N ALA A 269 25.54 -67.72 -12.87
CA ALA A 269 26.79 -68.41 -13.21
C ALA A 269 27.53 -68.97 -11.98
N MET A 270 26.94 -68.90 -10.77
CA MET A 270 27.58 -69.29 -9.49
C MET A 270 28.89 -68.52 -9.18
N MET A 271 29.07 -67.33 -9.76
CA MET A 271 30.24 -66.46 -9.62
C MET A 271 30.02 -65.26 -8.68
N ALA A 272 28.82 -65.09 -8.13
CA ALA A 272 28.50 -64.06 -7.14
C ALA A 272 27.82 -64.65 -5.90
N ARG A 273 28.05 -64.03 -4.74
CA ARG A 273 27.50 -64.43 -3.45
C ARG A 273 26.07 -63.92 -3.31
N LYS A 274 25.20 -64.64 -2.59
CA LYS A 274 23.84 -64.17 -2.24
C LYS A 274 23.85 -62.78 -1.59
N LEU A 275 24.89 -62.48 -0.80
CA LEU A 275 25.11 -61.18 -0.18
C LEU A 275 25.26 -60.05 -1.21
N GLU A 276 26.01 -60.26 -2.30
CA GLU A 276 26.27 -59.25 -3.32
C GLU A 276 24.98 -58.89 -4.08
N VAL A 277 24.17 -59.90 -4.44
CA VAL A 277 22.85 -59.70 -5.07
C VAL A 277 21.91 -58.95 -4.14
N SER A 278 21.85 -59.31 -2.85
CA SER A 278 21.00 -58.64 -1.87
C SER A 278 21.40 -57.18 -1.64
N ARG A 279 22.69 -56.88 -1.62
CA ARG A 279 23.21 -55.50 -1.50
C ARG A 279 22.85 -54.65 -2.71
N ALA A 280 23.05 -55.17 -3.92
CA ALA A 280 22.68 -54.46 -5.14
C ALA A 280 21.15 -54.24 -5.23
N ARG A 281 20.34 -55.21 -4.80
CA ARG A 281 18.88 -55.04 -4.68
C ARG A 281 18.49 -53.95 -3.68
N ALA A 282 19.16 -53.90 -2.53
CA ALA A 282 18.94 -52.88 -1.52
C ALA A 282 19.28 -51.48 -2.07
N ALA A 283 20.36 -51.34 -2.84
CA ALA A 283 20.73 -50.10 -3.51
C ALA A 283 19.66 -49.62 -4.50
N VAL A 284 19.18 -50.48 -5.42
CA VAL A 284 18.08 -50.15 -6.34
C VAL A 284 16.84 -49.68 -5.58
N THR A 285 16.46 -50.41 -4.52
CA THR A 285 15.27 -50.08 -3.72
C THR A 285 15.41 -48.73 -3.00
N SER A 286 16.60 -48.43 -2.46
CA SER A 286 16.90 -47.12 -1.84
C SER A 286 16.83 -45.99 -2.87
N ARG A 287 17.47 -46.16 -4.03
CA ARG A 287 17.50 -45.14 -5.10
C ARG A 287 16.12 -44.88 -5.68
N GLN A 288 15.28 -45.91 -5.78
CA GLN A 288 13.89 -45.75 -6.18
C GLN A 288 13.12 -44.89 -5.17
N ALA A 289 13.30 -45.12 -3.87
CA ALA A 289 12.67 -44.30 -2.84
C ALA A 289 13.15 -42.85 -2.89
N GLU A 290 14.44 -42.62 -3.09
CA GLU A 290 15.05 -41.29 -3.23
C GLU A 290 14.56 -40.55 -4.50
N LEU A 291 14.35 -41.25 -5.61
CA LEU A 291 13.76 -40.66 -6.82
C LEU A 291 12.31 -40.23 -6.58
N ILE A 292 11.50 -41.06 -5.92
CA ILE A 292 10.10 -40.74 -5.61
C ILE A 292 10.01 -39.48 -4.73
N THR A 293 10.89 -39.34 -3.74
CA THR A 293 10.91 -38.14 -2.88
C THR A 293 11.34 -36.89 -3.65
N ALA A 294 12.35 -37.00 -4.52
CA ALA A 294 12.79 -35.90 -5.39
C ALA A 294 11.68 -35.44 -6.36
N GLU A 295 10.96 -36.37 -6.98
CA GLU A 295 9.83 -36.06 -7.86
C GLU A 295 8.68 -35.36 -7.12
N ASN A 296 8.39 -35.77 -5.88
CA ASN A 296 7.41 -35.08 -5.04
C ASN A 296 7.87 -33.68 -4.64
N GLN A 297 9.16 -33.46 -4.44
CA GLN A 297 9.69 -32.13 -4.13
C GLN A 297 9.47 -31.15 -5.29
N VAL A 298 9.65 -31.60 -6.54
CA VAL A 298 9.33 -30.80 -7.74
C VAL A 298 7.85 -30.40 -7.75
N ARG A 299 6.94 -31.34 -7.42
CA ARG A 299 5.50 -31.05 -7.33
C ARG A 299 5.21 -29.98 -6.27
N ASN A 300 5.75 -30.15 -5.06
CA ASN A 300 5.54 -29.22 -3.95
C ASN A 300 6.03 -27.81 -4.27
N LEU A 301 7.21 -27.67 -4.88
CA LEU A 301 7.79 -26.37 -5.26
C LEU A 301 7.03 -25.73 -6.42
N SER A 302 6.59 -26.53 -7.40
CA SER A 302 5.71 -26.06 -8.47
C SER A 302 4.40 -25.50 -7.90
N ASP A 303 3.77 -26.22 -6.96
CA ASP A 303 2.53 -25.75 -6.34
C ASP A 303 2.76 -24.54 -5.43
N ARG A 304 3.91 -24.44 -4.75
CA ARG A 304 4.30 -23.22 -4.01
C ARG A 304 4.39 -22.01 -4.94
N LEU A 305 5.05 -22.14 -6.11
CA LEU A 305 5.12 -21.06 -7.09
C LEU A 305 3.75 -20.67 -7.63
N LYS A 306 2.88 -21.65 -7.97
CA LYS A 306 1.50 -21.35 -8.38
C LYS A 306 0.75 -20.57 -7.31
N ASN A 307 0.92 -20.94 -6.04
CA ASN A 307 0.28 -20.26 -4.92
C ASN A 307 0.79 -18.82 -4.74
N LEU A 308 2.08 -18.56 -4.95
CA LEU A 308 2.66 -17.21 -4.85
C LEU A 308 2.27 -16.32 -6.05
N MET A 309 2.23 -16.90 -7.26
CA MET A 309 1.82 -16.18 -8.46
C MET A 309 0.32 -15.89 -8.49
N ASN A 310 -0.50 -16.79 -7.95
CA ASN A 310 -1.97 -16.78 -8.07
C ASN A 310 -2.48 -16.65 -9.52
N ASP A 311 -1.75 -17.17 -10.51
CA ASP A 311 -2.14 -17.07 -11.91
C ASP A 311 -3.38 -17.94 -12.20
N PRO A 312 -4.50 -17.36 -12.67
CA PRO A 312 -5.71 -18.12 -12.99
C PRO A 312 -5.51 -19.20 -14.07
N ARG A 313 -4.47 -19.07 -14.91
CA ARG A 313 -4.12 -20.07 -15.94
C ARG A 313 -3.32 -21.25 -15.39
N LEU A 314 -2.85 -21.18 -14.14
CA LEU A 314 -2.10 -22.24 -13.45
C LEU A 314 -2.75 -22.57 -12.09
N PRO A 315 -4.02 -23.03 -12.07
CA PRO A 315 -4.71 -23.29 -10.82
C PRO A 315 -4.09 -24.48 -10.06
N LEU A 316 -4.13 -24.41 -8.72
CA LEU A 316 -3.67 -25.51 -7.84
C LEU A 316 -4.52 -26.78 -7.96
N THR A 317 -5.72 -26.68 -8.52
CA THR A 317 -6.62 -27.82 -8.75
C THR A 317 -6.16 -28.72 -9.89
N GLU A 318 -5.26 -28.23 -10.76
CA GLU A 318 -4.72 -28.99 -11.88
C GLU A 318 -3.32 -29.51 -11.58
N VAL A 319 -3.03 -30.72 -12.07
CA VAL A 319 -1.74 -31.43 -11.87
C VAL A 319 -0.63 -30.87 -12.77
N SER A 320 -0.81 -29.69 -13.36
CA SER A 320 0.18 -29.09 -14.25
C SER A 320 1.49 -28.81 -13.51
N GLN A 321 2.64 -29.09 -14.11
CA GLN A 321 3.94 -28.88 -13.46
C GLN A 321 4.68 -27.71 -14.10
N ILE A 322 5.29 -26.86 -13.28
CA ILE A 322 6.18 -25.80 -13.75
C ILE A 322 7.55 -26.41 -14.05
N VAL A 323 8.05 -26.17 -15.26
CA VAL A 323 9.39 -26.54 -15.70
C VAL A 323 10.19 -25.25 -15.89
N PRO A 324 11.20 -24.98 -15.07
CA PRO A 324 12.03 -23.81 -15.23
C PRO A 324 12.88 -23.90 -16.51
N THR A 325 13.04 -22.78 -17.21
CA THR A 325 13.82 -22.71 -18.45
C THR A 325 15.20 -22.09 -18.28
N ASP A 326 15.43 -21.37 -17.18
CA ASP A 326 16.63 -20.56 -17.02
C ASP A 326 17.81 -21.38 -16.49
N GLU A 327 19.01 -20.98 -16.90
CA GLU A 327 20.24 -21.55 -16.39
C GLU A 327 20.77 -20.72 -15.21
N PRO A 328 21.19 -21.37 -14.11
CA PRO A 328 21.75 -20.66 -12.97
C PRO A 328 22.98 -19.83 -13.34
N GLN A 329 23.06 -18.61 -12.83
CA GLN A 329 24.26 -17.80 -12.96
C GLN A 329 25.38 -18.37 -12.08
N THR A 330 26.61 -18.28 -12.57
CA THR A 330 27.82 -18.75 -11.85
C THR A 330 28.88 -17.66 -11.72
N SER A 331 28.51 -16.41 -12.05
CA SER A 331 29.37 -15.24 -11.94
C SER A 331 28.54 -14.01 -11.62
N HIS A 332 29.06 -13.14 -10.77
CA HIS A 332 28.47 -11.83 -10.47
C HIS A 332 29.57 -10.77 -10.53
N PRO A 333 29.31 -9.54 -11.03
CA PRO A 333 30.28 -8.45 -10.98
C PRO A 333 30.80 -8.24 -9.55
N SER A 334 32.07 -7.88 -9.40
CA SER A 334 32.65 -7.59 -8.09
C SER A 334 31.88 -6.43 -7.43
N SER A 335 31.40 -6.65 -6.21
CA SER A 335 30.71 -5.63 -5.41
C SER A 335 31.72 -4.60 -4.87
N ASP A 336 31.42 -3.30 -5.02
CA ASP A 336 32.05 -2.25 -4.25
C ASP A 336 31.24 -2.04 -2.97
N ARG A 337 31.78 -2.55 -1.85
CA ARG A 337 31.15 -2.49 -0.54
C ARG A 337 30.72 -1.09 -0.13
N GLN A 338 31.52 -0.06 -0.43
CA GLN A 338 31.14 1.31 -0.05
C GLN A 338 29.99 1.82 -0.91
N ALA A 339 30.04 1.60 -2.22
CA ALA A 339 28.99 2.00 -3.14
C ALA A 339 27.66 1.29 -2.84
N ASP A 340 27.70 0.00 -2.53
CA ASP A 340 26.49 -0.78 -2.21
C ASP A 340 25.85 -0.33 -0.88
N VAL A 341 26.65 0.03 0.12
CA VAL A 341 26.13 0.59 1.39
C VAL A 341 25.49 1.96 1.17
N ILE A 342 26.11 2.85 0.38
CA ILE A 342 25.54 4.16 0.04
C ILE A 342 24.21 3.97 -0.69
N THR A 343 24.17 3.08 -1.67
CA THR A 343 22.95 2.74 -2.41
C THR A 343 21.86 2.25 -1.47
N ALA A 344 22.18 1.37 -0.53
CA ALA A 344 21.23 0.87 0.46
C ALA A 344 20.64 1.98 1.34
N ILE A 345 21.47 2.93 1.79
CA ILE A 345 21.02 4.07 2.60
C ILE A 345 20.03 4.95 1.82
N GLU A 346 20.20 5.07 0.51
CA GLU A 346 19.34 5.90 -0.35
C GLU A 346 18.08 5.18 -0.81
N MET A 347 18.17 3.89 -1.13
CA MET A 347 17.13 3.14 -1.85
C MET A 347 16.30 2.21 -0.96
N ARG A 348 16.75 1.85 0.25
CA ARG A 348 15.98 0.98 1.15
C ARG A 348 14.63 1.59 1.52
N PRO A 349 13.50 0.92 1.20
CA PRO A 349 12.18 1.45 1.49
C PRO A 349 11.93 1.71 2.99
N GLU A 350 12.41 0.85 3.89
CA GLU A 350 12.25 1.00 5.34
C GLU A 350 12.95 2.25 5.89
N LEU A 351 14.09 2.66 5.32
CA LEU A 351 14.77 3.90 5.70
C LEU A 351 14.00 5.13 5.19
N ARG A 352 13.43 5.05 3.99
CA ARG A 352 12.57 6.11 3.44
C ARG A 352 11.27 6.25 4.24
N GLN A 353 10.67 5.13 4.63
CA GLN A 353 9.51 5.09 5.53
C GLN A 353 9.82 5.79 6.86
N LEU A 354 10.94 5.44 7.51
CA LEU A 354 11.35 6.08 8.76
C LEU A 354 11.67 7.57 8.61
N ARG A 355 12.27 7.99 7.48
CA ARG A 355 12.47 9.42 7.17
C ARG A 355 11.14 10.16 7.08
N SER A 356 10.13 9.60 6.41
CA SER A 356 8.78 10.18 6.36
C SER A 356 8.16 10.28 7.76
N GLN A 357 8.34 9.26 8.61
CA GLN A 357 7.88 9.31 10.00
C GLN A 357 8.57 10.41 10.84
N VAL A 358 9.87 10.63 10.63
CA VAL A 358 10.63 11.72 11.26
C VAL A 358 10.06 13.08 10.83
N LEU A 359 9.74 13.25 9.55
CA LEU A 359 9.12 14.48 9.02
C LEU A 359 7.72 14.70 9.61
N ALA A 360 6.88 13.65 9.72
CA ALA A 360 5.57 13.73 10.38
C ALA A 360 5.67 14.16 11.86
N ASN A 361 6.68 13.64 12.57
CA ASN A 361 6.94 14.02 13.96
C ASN A 361 7.45 15.47 14.08
N ASP A 362 8.25 15.95 13.12
CA ASP A 362 8.71 17.34 13.08
C ASP A 362 7.54 18.32 12.86
N VAL A 363 6.62 17.99 11.96
CA VAL A 363 5.38 18.75 11.75
C VAL A 363 4.57 18.80 13.05
N SER A 364 4.42 17.67 13.73
CA SER A 364 3.71 17.60 15.02
C SER A 364 4.38 18.47 16.09
N ARG A 365 5.72 18.45 16.19
CA ARG A 365 6.48 19.33 17.09
C ARG A 365 6.23 20.81 16.79
N ARG A 366 6.22 21.20 15.51
CA ARG A 366 5.94 22.58 15.08
C ARG A 366 4.51 23.00 15.45
N TYR A 367 3.53 22.13 15.25
CA TYR A 367 2.15 22.37 15.69
C TYR A 367 2.07 22.61 17.20
N TYR A 368 2.62 21.72 18.02
CA TYR A 368 2.55 21.88 19.49
C TYR A 368 3.37 23.07 20.00
N ARG A 369 4.41 23.48 19.28
CA ARG A 369 5.12 24.74 19.57
C ARG A 369 4.20 25.95 19.36
N ASN A 370 3.39 25.96 18.31
CA ASN A 370 2.40 27.03 18.07
C ASN A 370 1.35 27.08 19.18
N GLN A 371 0.92 25.92 19.70
CA GLN A 371 -0.05 25.82 20.81
C GLN A 371 0.45 26.43 22.14
N LEU A 372 1.75 26.75 22.26
CA LEU A 372 2.31 27.47 23.42
C LEU A 372 1.96 28.97 23.41
N LEU A 373 1.69 29.55 22.25
CA LEU A 373 1.44 30.98 22.10
C LEU A 373 0.11 31.38 22.74
N PRO A 374 -0.07 32.61 23.24
CA PRO A 374 -1.38 33.13 23.59
C PRO A 374 -2.34 33.17 22.39
N ARG A 375 -3.65 33.15 22.66
CA ARG A 375 -4.67 33.35 21.63
C ARG A 375 -4.92 34.86 21.48
N LEU A 376 -4.94 35.33 20.24
CA LEU A 376 -5.27 36.70 19.89
C LEU A 376 -6.06 36.64 18.59
N ASP A 377 -7.35 36.95 18.64
CA ASP A 377 -8.24 36.85 17.49
C ASP A 377 -8.73 38.22 17.07
N LEU A 378 -8.66 38.49 15.77
CA LEU A 378 -9.38 39.57 15.11
C LEU A 378 -10.77 39.08 14.73
N SER A 379 -11.81 39.76 15.19
CA SER A 379 -13.18 39.53 14.74
C SER A 379 -13.70 40.73 13.97
N PHE A 380 -14.44 40.45 12.91
CA PHE A 380 -15.20 41.40 12.13
C PHE A 380 -16.57 40.81 11.84
N ALA A 381 -17.63 41.52 12.20
CA ALA A 381 -18.99 41.15 11.89
C ALA A 381 -19.68 42.34 11.23
N TRP A 382 -20.28 42.11 10.07
CA TRP A 382 -21.16 43.05 9.41
C TRP A 382 -22.57 42.47 9.44
N ARG A 383 -23.55 43.27 9.89
CA ARG A 383 -24.95 42.88 9.97
C ARG A 383 -25.81 43.90 9.27
N ARG A 384 -26.85 43.45 8.60
CA ARG A 384 -27.93 44.30 8.12
C ARG A 384 -29.23 43.84 8.73
N ASN A 385 -29.90 44.73 9.45
CA ASN A 385 -31.14 44.42 10.13
C ASN A 385 -32.35 44.88 9.30
N SER A 386 -33.48 44.23 9.50
CA SER A 386 -34.77 44.61 8.92
C SER A 386 -35.88 44.21 9.87
N LEU A 387 -36.98 44.95 9.85
CA LEU A 387 -38.14 44.75 10.72
C LEU A 387 -39.41 45.04 9.93
N GLY A 388 -40.34 44.09 9.93
CA GLY A 388 -41.64 44.20 9.28
C GLY A 388 -42.78 43.64 10.13
N GLY A 389 -44.00 44.04 9.81
CA GLY A 389 -45.22 43.46 10.37
C GLY A 389 -45.51 42.05 9.82
N ASP A 390 -44.92 41.72 8.68
CA ASP A 390 -44.88 40.38 8.10
C ASP A 390 -43.47 40.05 7.56
N SER A 391 -43.23 38.75 7.32
CA SER A 391 -41.92 38.26 6.88
C SER A 391 -41.49 38.78 5.50
N GLY A 392 -42.44 39.07 4.61
CA GLY A 392 -42.17 39.60 3.28
C GLY A 392 -41.78 41.08 3.30
N GLU A 393 -42.38 41.86 4.20
CA GLU A 393 -41.99 43.25 4.46
C GLU A 393 -40.57 43.34 5.03
N ALA A 394 -40.26 42.52 6.05
CA ALA A 394 -38.93 42.45 6.64
C ALA A 394 -37.87 42.06 5.59
N PHE A 395 -38.14 41.05 4.76
CA PHE A 395 -37.23 40.62 3.70
C PHE A 395 -37.01 41.69 2.62
N LYS A 396 -38.05 42.44 2.23
CA LYS A 396 -37.89 43.54 1.24
C LYS A 396 -37.05 44.68 1.78
N GLN A 397 -37.20 45.03 3.05
CA GLN A 397 -36.45 46.12 3.69
C GLN A 397 -34.94 45.83 3.68
N GLN A 398 -34.53 44.56 3.70
CA GLN A 398 -33.14 44.14 3.65
C GLN A 398 -32.37 44.60 2.39
N PHE A 399 -33.09 44.89 1.30
CA PHE A 399 -32.52 45.38 0.04
C PHE A 399 -32.53 46.90 -0.09
N THR A 400 -33.09 47.64 0.87
CA THR A 400 -33.19 49.11 0.83
C THR A 400 -31.86 49.82 1.15
N GLY A 401 -30.90 49.09 1.74
CA GLY A 401 -29.56 49.60 2.06
C GLY A 401 -29.44 50.33 3.40
N GLU A 402 -30.52 50.44 4.16
CA GLU A 402 -30.57 51.07 5.49
C GLU A 402 -30.29 50.05 6.62
N PHE A 403 -30.08 50.52 7.87
CA PHE A 403 -29.87 49.69 9.08
C PHE A 403 -28.70 48.69 9.03
N ASN A 404 -27.50 49.19 8.70
CA ASN A 404 -26.26 48.39 8.72
C ASN A 404 -25.46 48.63 10.00
N ASP A 405 -25.04 47.55 10.63
CA ASP A 405 -24.12 47.54 11.76
C ASP A 405 -22.80 46.88 11.34
N TYR A 406 -21.70 47.36 11.91
CA TYR A 406 -20.43 46.65 11.85
C TYR A 406 -19.79 46.65 13.24
N VAL A 407 -19.18 45.53 13.58
CA VAL A 407 -18.43 45.34 14.82
C VAL A 407 -17.08 44.78 14.45
N THR A 408 -16.03 45.39 14.97
CA THR A 408 -14.68 44.82 14.91
C THR A 408 -14.13 44.73 16.33
N GLY A 409 -13.46 43.64 16.64
CA GLY A 409 -12.94 43.38 17.98
C GLY A 409 -11.61 42.64 17.94
N LEU A 410 -10.83 42.83 19.00
CA LEU A 410 -9.66 42.02 19.30
C LEU A 410 -9.92 41.29 20.62
N THR A 411 -9.84 39.97 20.59
CA THR A 411 -10.00 39.13 21.79
C THR A 411 -8.68 38.44 22.09
N ALA A 412 -8.12 38.70 23.28
CA ALA A 412 -6.86 38.09 23.72
C ALA A 412 -7.10 37.17 24.92
N GLU A 413 -6.53 35.97 24.87
CA GLU A 413 -6.56 34.99 25.96
C GLU A 413 -5.15 34.47 26.23
N VAL A 414 -4.64 34.73 27.44
CA VAL A 414 -3.32 34.29 27.89
C VAL A 414 -3.52 33.16 28.91
N PRO A 415 -3.18 31.89 28.57
CA PRO A 415 -3.33 30.80 29.52
C PRO A 415 -2.32 30.94 30.66
N ILE A 416 -2.80 30.95 31.91
CA ILE A 416 -1.93 30.94 33.08
C ILE A 416 -1.55 29.48 33.38
N GLY A 417 -0.24 29.22 33.48
CA GLY A 417 0.33 27.90 33.78
C GLY A 417 0.51 26.97 32.58
N ASN A 418 -0.33 27.04 31.54
CA ASN A 418 -0.23 26.35 30.22
C ASN A 418 0.33 24.91 30.18
N ARG A 419 0.21 24.15 31.27
CA ARG A 419 0.95 22.89 31.49
C ARG A 419 0.65 21.81 30.45
N LYS A 420 -0.60 21.78 29.94
CA LYS A 420 -1.00 20.84 28.89
C LYS A 420 -0.22 21.08 27.60
N ALA A 421 -0.18 22.33 27.11
CA ALA A 421 0.53 22.65 25.87
C ALA A 421 2.05 22.44 26.02
N GLU A 422 2.62 22.79 27.18
CA GLU A 422 4.03 22.51 27.49
C GLU A 422 4.34 21.01 27.50
N ALA A 423 3.48 20.19 28.11
CA ALA A 423 3.63 18.75 28.15
C ALA A 423 3.53 18.12 26.76
N GLU A 424 2.57 18.53 25.93
CA GLU A 424 2.42 18.02 24.56
C GLU A 424 3.56 18.47 23.63
N HIS A 425 4.06 19.70 23.78
CA HIS A 425 5.27 20.14 23.08
C HIS A 425 6.50 19.33 23.51
N ARG A 426 6.65 19.05 24.82
CA ARG A 426 7.72 18.18 25.31
C ARG A 426 7.60 16.76 24.76
N LYS A 427 6.40 16.19 24.77
CA LYS A 427 6.11 14.85 24.23
C LYS A 427 6.43 14.76 22.74
N SER A 428 5.98 15.73 21.94
CA SER A 428 6.27 15.75 20.50
C SER A 428 7.75 15.95 20.18
N ARG A 429 8.48 16.74 20.98
CA ARG A 429 9.94 16.82 20.88
C ARG A 429 10.61 15.47 21.15
N LEU A 430 10.25 14.81 22.26
CA LEU A 430 10.80 13.50 22.60
C LEU A 430 10.43 12.43 21.56
N SER A 431 9.23 12.49 20.99
CA SER A 431 8.79 11.60 19.89
C SER A 431 9.63 11.80 18.63
N LEU A 432 9.98 13.05 18.30
CA LEU A 432 10.86 13.36 17.19
C LEU A 432 12.27 12.81 17.45
N ASP A 433 12.84 13.08 18.63
CA ASP A 433 14.16 12.58 19.02
C ASP A 433 14.19 11.03 18.99
N GLN A 434 13.13 10.38 19.47
CA GLN A 434 12.98 8.92 19.40
C GLN A 434 12.97 8.41 17.95
N SER A 435 12.21 9.05 17.05
CA SER A 435 12.17 8.63 15.65
C SER A 435 13.49 8.83 14.91
N MET A 436 14.28 9.85 15.28
CA MET A 436 15.63 10.03 14.74
C MET A 436 16.57 8.91 15.18
N LEU A 437 16.52 8.52 16.45
CA LEU A 437 17.31 7.39 16.96
C LEU A 437 16.89 6.05 16.34
N GLN A 438 15.59 5.86 16.06
CA GLN A 438 15.11 4.69 15.32
C GLN A 438 15.66 4.64 13.89
N LEU A 439 15.68 5.78 13.19
CA LEU A 439 16.29 5.88 11.85
C LEU A 439 17.79 5.58 11.90
N GLU A 440 18.51 6.10 12.91
CA GLU A 440 19.94 5.83 13.09
C GLU A 440 20.20 4.34 13.35
N ASN A 441 19.44 3.71 14.26
CA ASN A 441 19.57 2.29 14.56
C ASN A 441 19.29 1.43 13.31
N GLN A 442 18.18 1.70 12.60
CA GLN A 442 17.84 0.98 11.37
C GLN A 442 18.90 1.16 10.28
N THR A 443 19.54 2.34 10.23
CA THR A 443 20.65 2.57 9.29
C THR A 443 21.84 1.65 9.60
N GLN A 444 22.18 1.46 10.87
CA GLN A 444 23.23 0.52 11.27
C GLN A 444 22.87 -0.92 10.93
N ASP A 445 21.60 -1.32 11.15
CA ASP A 445 21.11 -2.65 10.81
C ASP A 445 21.17 -2.90 9.30
N VAL A 446 20.81 -1.92 8.47
CA VAL A 446 20.93 -1.98 7.00
C VAL A 446 22.39 -2.12 6.58
N ILE A 447 23.31 -1.37 7.17
CA ILE A 447 24.75 -1.48 6.89
C ILE A 447 25.25 -2.90 7.20
N LEU A 448 24.83 -3.48 8.33
CA LEU A 448 25.19 -4.84 8.71
C LEU A 448 24.60 -5.89 7.75
N GLU A 449 23.34 -5.72 7.35
CA GLU A 449 22.65 -6.62 6.41
C GLU A 449 23.36 -6.63 5.05
N VAL A 450 23.69 -5.45 4.49
CA VAL A 450 24.43 -5.33 3.22
C VAL A 450 25.79 -6.02 3.31
N ASN A 451 26.56 -5.72 4.37
CA ASN A 451 27.88 -6.35 4.56
C ASN A 451 27.80 -7.87 4.69
N THR A 452 26.71 -8.38 5.29
CA THR A 452 26.48 -9.82 5.41
C THR A 452 26.07 -10.43 4.08
N ALA A 453 25.20 -9.78 3.31
CA ALA A 453 24.80 -10.22 1.98
C ALA A 453 25.97 -10.24 0.98
N ILE A 454 26.85 -9.22 0.99
CA ILE A 454 28.07 -9.20 0.16
C ILE A 454 28.94 -10.41 0.47
N ARG A 455 29.22 -10.67 1.76
CA ARG A 455 30.01 -11.84 2.17
C ARG A 455 29.35 -13.16 1.78
N GLN A 456 28.03 -13.26 1.85
CA GLN A 456 27.29 -14.45 1.44
C GLN A 456 27.45 -14.72 -0.06
N VAL A 457 27.41 -13.69 -0.91
CA VAL A 457 27.66 -13.83 -2.36
C VAL A 457 29.11 -14.27 -2.62
N GLU A 458 30.09 -13.64 -1.95
CA GLU A 458 31.51 -14.01 -2.05
C GLU A 458 31.75 -15.46 -1.63
N THR A 459 31.25 -15.86 -0.45
CA THR A 459 31.36 -17.24 0.06
C THR A 459 30.67 -18.25 -0.84
N ALA A 460 29.45 -17.96 -1.32
CA ALA A 460 28.74 -18.87 -2.21
C ALA A 460 29.48 -19.06 -3.55
N LEU A 461 30.16 -18.04 -4.06
CA LEU A 461 30.98 -18.14 -5.26
C LEU A 461 32.21 -19.04 -5.03
N GLU A 462 32.89 -18.89 -3.90
CA GLU A 462 34.01 -19.77 -3.52
C GLU A 462 33.55 -21.23 -3.34
N GLU A 463 32.39 -21.45 -2.70
CA GLU A 463 31.79 -22.78 -2.53
C GLU A 463 31.49 -23.47 -3.87
N ILE A 464 31.04 -22.74 -4.89
CA ILE A 464 30.85 -23.31 -6.24
C ILE A 464 32.16 -23.88 -6.78
N SER A 465 33.27 -23.15 -6.62
CA SER A 465 34.57 -23.61 -7.13
C SER A 465 35.05 -24.87 -6.40
N ALA A 466 34.95 -24.89 -5.06
CA ALA A 466 35.39 -26.02 -4.25
C ALA A 466 34.52 -27.28 -4.47
N THR A 467 33.19 -27.12 -4.53
CA THR A 467 32.26 -28.24 -4.78
C THR A 467 32.40 -28.80 -6.19
N ARG A 468 32.72 -27.95 -7.17
CA ARG A 468 33.03 -28.40 -8.54
C ARG A 468 34.29 -29.24 -8.60
N GLU A 469 35.37 -28.84 -7.92
CA GLU A 469 36.60 -29.65 -7.84
C GLU A 469 36.33 -30.99 -7.15
N ALA A 470 35.55 -30.99 -6.06
CA ALA A 470 35.14 -32.21 -5.37
C ALA A 470 34.32 -33.14 -6.28
N ARG A 471 33.40 -32.61 -7.10
CA ARG A 471 32.65 -33.39 -8.11
C ARG A 471 33.60 -34.05 -9.11
N VAL A 472 34.56 -33.31 -9.65
CA VAL A 472 35.53 -33.84 -10.62
C VAL A 472 36.37 -34.97 -9.99
N ALA A 473 36.91 -34.77 -8.79
CA ALA A 473 37.69 -35.79 -8.09
C ALA A 473 36.86 -37.05 -7.73
N ALA A 474 35.60 -36.87 -7.35
CA ALA A 474 34.69 -37.99 -7.10
C ALA A 474 34.42 -38.78 -8.39
N GLN A 475 34.25 -38.09 -9.53
CA GLN A 475 34.05 -38.72 -10.83
C GLN A 475 35.27 -39.54 -11.26
N ASP A 476 36.49 -39.00 -11.13
CA ASP A 476 37.73 -39.72 -11.43
C ASP A 476 37.86 -41.00 -10.57
N THR A 477 37.43 -40.92 -9.30
CA THR A 477 37.42 -42.06 -8.39
C THR A 477 36.42 -43.13 -8.85
N LEU A 478 35.21 -42.72 -9.26
CA LEU A 478 34.21 -43.63 -9.80
C LEU A 478 34.71 -44.32 -11.07
N ASP A 479 35.34 -43.60 -11.98
CA ASP A 479 35.88 -44.16 -13.22
C ASP A 479 36.97 -45.22 -12.94
N GLY A 480 37.82 -44.95 -11.94
CA GLY A 480 38.82 -45.90 -11.46
C GLY A 480 38.21 -47.16 -10.83
N GLU A 481 37.24 -47.01 -9.94
CA GLU A 481 36.58 -48.15 -9.29
C GLU A 481 35.72 -48.96 -10.26
N GLN A 482 35.11 -48.31 -11.25
CA GLN A 482 34.38 -48.99 -12.33
C GLN A 482 35.32 -49.89 -13.14
N ALA A 483 36.49 -49.38 -13.55
CA ALA A 483 37.48 -50.17 -14.28
C ALA A 483 37.99 -51.38 -13.46
N ARG A 484 38.24 -51.19 -12.16
CA ARG A 484 38.64 -52.28 -11.25
C ARG A 484 37.53 -53.31 -11.06
N TYR A 485 36.27 -52.87 -11.02
CA TYR A 485 35.11 -53.76 -10.90
C TYR A 485 34.88 -54.59 -12.14
N ASP A 486 35.19 -54.05 -13.32
CA ASP A 486 35.07 -54.79 -14.58
C ASP A 486 36.10 -55.91 -14.73
N VAL A 487 37.28 -55.78 -14.10
CA VAL A 487 38.28 -56.85 -14.01
C VAL A 487 38.16 -57.72 -12.76
N GLY A 488 37.19 -57.43 -11.87
CA GLY A 488 36.91 -58.21 -10.66
C GLY A 488 37.86 -57.95 -9.48
N ASP A 489 38.60 -56.83 -9.49
CA ASP A 489 39.57 -56.43 -8.46
C ASP A 489 38.96 -55.63 -7.30
N VAL A 490 37.68 -55.23 -7.41
CA VAL A 490 36.96 -54.48 -6.37
C VAL A 490 35.56 -55.05 -6.16
N THR A 491 34.99 -54.83 -4.97
CA THR A 491 33.66 -55.33 -4.61
C THR A 491 32.53 -54.43 -5.14
N ASN A 492 31.33 -54.98 -5.30
CA ASN A 492 30.16 -54.17 -5.67
C ASN A 492 29.78 -53.14 -4.60
N GLU A 493 30.20 -53.33 -3.34
CA GLU A 493 29.98 -52.37 -2.25
C GLU A 493 30.80 -51.10 -2.45
N GLU A 494 32.06 -51.23 -2.83
CA GLU A 494 32.97 -50.13 -3.14
C GLU A 494 32.52 -49.36 -4.40
N LEU A 495 32.12 -50.07 -5.47
CA LEU A 495 31.57 -49.40 -6.66
C LEU A 495 30.28 -48.64 -6.34
N LEU A 496 29.32 -49.29 -5.65
CA LEU A 496 28.09 -48.63 -5.24
C LEU A 496 28.37 -47.44 -4.33
N ARG A 497 29.40 -47.51 -3.48
CA ARG A 497 29.83 -46.38 -2.64
C ARG A 497 30.38 -45.23 -3.49
N ALA A 498 31.29 -45.48 -4.42
CA ALA A 498 31.83 -44.46 -5.33
C ALA A 498 30.71 -43.78 -6.14
N GLN A 499 29.70 -44.53 -6.59
CA GLN A 499 28.51 -43.97 -7.24
C GLN A 499 27.71 -43.03 -6.32
N ARG A 500 27.59 -43.34 -5.03
CA ARG A 500 26.95 -42.43 -4.05
C ARG A 500 27.77 -41.18 -3.81
N ASP A 501 29.09 -41.32 -3.74
CA ASP A 501 30.01 -40.20 -3.47
C ASP A 501 29.96 -39.19 -4.63
N VAL A 502 29.90 -39.65 -5.90
CA VAL A 502 29.66 -38.78 -7.07
C VAL A 502 28.30 -38.11 -7.01
N GLU A 503 27.24 -38.85 -6.73
CA GLU A 503 25.90 -38.31 -6.64
C GLU A 503 25.81 -37.20 -5.57
N GLU A 504 26.39 -37.42 -4.39
CA GLU A 504 26.45 -36.43 -3.32
C GLU A 504 27.25 -35.20 -3.75
N ALA A 505 28.40 -35.38 -4.41
CA ALA A 505 29.22 -34.28 -4.89
C ALA A 505 28.50 -33.43 -5.97
N VAL A 506 27.82 -34.06 -6.93
CA VAL A 506 27.00 -33.37 -7.93
C VAL A 506 25.89 -32.55 -7.26
N ARG A 507 25.19 -33.14 -6.28
CA ARG A 507 24.13 -32.44 -5.55
C ARG A 507 24.66 -31.27 -4.73
N ASN A 508 25.83 -31.41 -4.12
CA ASN A 508 26.47 -30.34 -3.35
C ASN A 508 26.85 -29.17 -4.25
N GLU A 509 27.38 -29.41 -5.46
CA GLU A 509 27.62 -28.33 -6.43
C GLU A 509 26.32 -27.65 -6.88
N LEU A 510 25.28 -28.43 -7.21
CA LEU A 510 23.97 -27.88 -7.58
C LEU A 510 23.38 -27.00 -6.46
N ARG A 511 23.56 -27.40 -5.21
CA ARG A 511 23.15 -26.59 -4.04
C ARG A 511 23.97 -25.32 -3.91
N ALA A 512 25.30 -25.38 -4.08
CA ALA A 512 26.17 -24.20 -4.02
C ALA A 512 25.78 -23.17 -5.11
N VAL A 513 25.52 -23.65 -6.32
CA VAL A 513 25.04 -22.81 -7.43
C VAL A 513 23.68 -22.16 -7.12
N THR A 514 22.75 -22.92 -6.55
CA THR A 514 21.43 -22.41 -6.16
C THR A 514 21.54 -21.39 -5.02
N ALA A 515 22.39 -21.66 -4.02
CA ALA A 515 22.66 -20.77 -2.90
C ALA A 515 23.25 -19.43 -3.37
N PHE A 516 24.16 -19.46 -4.35
CA PHE A 516 24.72 -18.25 -4.97
C PHE A 516 23.64 -17.38 -5.63
N ASN A 517 22.76 -17.97 -6.45
CA ASN A 517 21.69 -17.20 -7.10
C ASN A 517 20.73 -16.58 -6.07
N LYS A 518 20.41 -17.31 -5.00
CA LYS A 518 19.62 -16.76 -3.87
C LYS A 518 20.36 -15.67 -3.11
N ALA A 519 21.68 -15.79 -2.93
CA ALA A 519 22.50 -14.78 -2.27
C ALA A 519 22.55 -13.47 -3.07
N VAL A 520 22.60 -13.54 -4.41
CA VAL A 520 22.52 -12.36 -5.29
C VAL A 520 21.19 -11.64 -5.10
N ILE A 521 20.08 -12.37 -5.10
CA ILE A 521 18.73 -11.81 -4.84
C ILE A 521 18.67 -11.16 -3.45
N ALA A 522 19.23 -11.82 -2.45
CA ALA A 522 19.30 -11.29 -1.09
C ALA A 522 20.15 -10.01 -1.02
N LEU A 523 21.24 -9.91 -1.79
CA LEU A 523 22.07 -8.70 -1.90
C LEU A 523 21.30 -7.54 -2.55
N GLU A 524 20.61 -7.79 -3.65
CA GLU A 524 19.81 -6.76 -4.34
C GLU A 524 18.62 -6.30 -3.48
N ARG A 525 17.99 -7.22 -2.72
CA ARG A 525 17.03 -6.83 -1.67
C ARG A 525 17.71 -6.03 -0.58
N ALA A 526 18.91 -6.45 -0.14
CA ALA A 526 19.66 -5.77 0.89
C ALA A 526 20.15 -4.37 0.47
N LYS A 527 20.20 -4.08 -0.82
CA LYS A 527 20.50 -2.75 -1.36
C LYS A 527 19.24 -1.89 -1.61
N GLY A 528 18.04 -2.48 -1.56
CA GLY A 528 16.82 -1.79 -1.97
C GLY A 528 16.63 -1.70 -3.49
N THR A 529 17.46 -2.40 -4.28
CA THR A 529 17.53 -2.29 -5.75
C THR A 529 16.88 -3.46 -6.48
N LEU A 530 16.34 -4.46 -5.77
CA LEU A 530 15.68 -5.64 -6.37
C LEU A 530 14.64 -5.31 -7.44
N LEU A 531 13.85 -4.25 -7.26
CA LEU A 531 12.86 -3.85 -8.26
C LEU A 531 13.54 -3.33 -9.53
N ASP A 532 14.56 -2.48 -9.39
CA ASP A 532 15.30 -1.92 -10.51
C ASP A 532 16.10 -3.02 -11.23
N TYR A 533 16.68 -3.96 -10.48
CA TYR A 533 17.36 -5.16 -10.99
C TYR A 533 16.45 -6.00 -11.90
N ASN A 534 15.17 -6.12 -11.52
CA ASN A 534 14.14 -6.79 -12.32
C ASN A 534 13.44 -5.88 -13.35
N ASN A 535 13.92 -4.64 -13.55
CA ASN A 535 13.30 -3.63 -14.42
C ASN A 535 11.84 -3.27 -14.06
N ILE A 536 11.52 -3.27 -12.77
CA ILE A 536 10.18 -2.99 -12.23
C ILE A 536 10.15 -1.57 -11.68
N THR A 537 9.22 -0.75 -12.17
CA THR A 537 8.96 0.59 -11.61
C THR A 537 7.61 0.60 -10.90
N VAL A 538 7.60 0.96 -9.61
CA VAL A 538 6.36 1.20 -8.85
C VAL A 538 5.90 2.63 -9.12
N LEU A 539 4.76 2.77 -9.78
CA LEU A 539 4.13 4.06 -10.06
C LEU A 539 2.93 4.28 -9.12
N PRO A 540 2.78 5.46 -8.50
CA PRO A 540 1.55 5.84 -7.83
C PRO A 540 0.38 5.86 -8.82
N LYS A 541 -0.79 5.35 -8.42
CA LYS A 541 -1.98 5.18 -9.27
C LYS A 541 -2.41 6.49 -9.97
N ASP A 542 -2.18 7.65 -9.33
CA ASP A 542 -2.58 8.95 -9.86
C ASP A 542 -1.65 9.55 -10.93
N TYR A 543 -0.47 8.96 -11.15
CA TYR A 543 0.43 9.39 -12.23
C TYR A 543 -0.12 9.07 -13.63
N GLN A 544 -1.02 8.08 -13.74
CA GLN A 544 -1.62 7.71 -15.03
C GLN A 544 -2.71 8.69 -15.49
N HIS A 545 -3.40 9.37 -14.57
CA HIS A 545 -4.42 10.37 -14.93
C HIS A 545 -3.79 11.69 -15.40
N ALA A 546 -2.63 12.08 -14.88
CA ALA A 546 -1.95 13.32 -15.27
C ALA A 546 -1.29 13.30 -16.67
N GLN A 547 -1.08 12.11 -17.26
CA GLN A 547 -0.56 11.96 -18.63
C GLN A 547 -1.66 11.71 -19.67
N ALA A 548 -2.86 11.29 -19.27
CA ALA A 548 -3.99 11.15 -20.18
C ALA A 548 -4.69 12.50 -20.47
N ASP A 549 -4.50 13.50 -19.61
CA ASP A 549 -5.04 14.86 -19.74
C ASP A 549 -4.02 15.90 -20.26
N ARG A 550 -2.87 15.46 -20.79
CA ARG A 550 -1.91 16.27 -21.56
C ARG A 550 -1.86 15.80 -23.00
#